data_AF-R9JS62-F1
#
_entry.id   AF-R9JS62-F1
#
_cell.length_a   1.000
_cell.length_b   1.000
_cell.length_c   1.000
_cell.angle_alpha   90.00
_cell.angle_beta   90.00
_cell.angle_gamma   90.00
#
_symmetry.space_group_name_H-M   'P 1'
#
loop_
_entity.id
_entity.type
_entity.pdbx_description
1 polymer ?
#
loop_
_entity_poly.entity_id
_entity_poly.type
_entity_poly.pdbx_seq_one_letter_code
_entity_poly.pdbx_strand_id
1 'polypeptide(L)'
;MAYSCRSTFQKGGTMHTVNKRQLELLRERYPQGTTVCLDAMVGERQMESGMKGKVSFVDDMGQIHVKWENGSGLALIPGVDQFHKASEPAKKKHREEPSR
;
A
#
# COMPACT_ATOMS: atom_id res chain seq x y z
N MET A 1 16.91 -4.51 -9.97
CA MET A 1 16.13 -3.48 -9.24
C MET A 1 16.00 -3.97 -7.82
N ALA A 2 16.59 -3.27 -6.85
CA ALA A 2 16.49 -3.65 -5.44
C ALA A 2 15.08 -3.27 -4.97
N TYR A 3 14.19 -4.25 -4.85
CA TYR A 3 13.02 -4.07 -4.01
C TYR A 3 13.58 -3.93 -2.61
N SER A 4 13.59 -2.71 -2.07
CA SER A 4 13.85 -2.51 -0.65
C SER A 4 12.78 -3.32 0.06
N CYS A 5 13.09 -4.54 0.43
CA CYS A 5 12.23 -5.34 1.27
C CYS A 5 12.16 -4.55 2.56
N ARG A 6 10.99 -3.96 2.83
CA ARG A 6 10.64 -3.50 4.17
C ARG A 6 10.65 -4.77 5.02
N SER A 7 11.84 -5.18 5.45
CA SER A 7 12.04 -6.19 6.47
C SER A 7 11.55 -5.53 7.74
N THR A 8 10.23 -5.38 7.84
CA THR A 8 9.59 -5.03 9.08
C THR A 8 9.84 -6.25 9.94
N PHE A 9 10.92 -6.18 10.71
CA PHE A 9 11.09 -6.96 11.91
C PHE A 9 9.89 -6.60 12.79
N GLN A 10 8.78 -7.30 12.57
CA GLN A 10 7.53 -7.13 13.29
C GLN A 10 7.78 -7.60 14.72
N LYS A 11 8.14 -6.68 15.61
CA LYS A 11 8.07 -6.92 17.04
C LYS A 11 6.60 -7.21 17.39
N GLY A 12 6.29 -8.49 17.58
CA GLY A 12 4.96 -8.97 17.99
C GLY A 12 4.09 -9.38 16.80
N GLY A 13 4.31 -10.59 16.29
CA GLY A 13 3.64 -11.11 15.10
C GLY A 13 2.15 -11.37 15.29
N THR A 14 1.32 -10.54 14.66
CA THR A 14 0.13 -11.05 13.97
C THR A 14 0.61 -11.49 12.59
N MET A 15 0.81 -12.81 12.41
CA MET A 15 0.87 -13.36 11.05
C MET A 15 -0.41 -12.92 10.34
N HIS A 16 -0.31 -11.95 9.44
CA HIS A 16 -1.39 -11.63 8.52
C HIS A 16 -1.51 -12.82 7.57
N THR A 17 -2.24 -13.83 8.01
CA THR A 17 -2.62 -14.98 7.18
C THR A 17 -3.70 -14.48 6.25
N VAL A 18 -3.27 -13.83 5.17
CA VAL A 18 -4.17 -13.43 4.09
C VAL A 18 -4.70 -14.71 3.46
N ASN A 19 -6.01 -14.94 3.55
CA ASN A 19 -6.61 -16.14 2.95
C ASN A 19 -6.68 -15.98 1.41
N LYS A 20 -6.82 -17.10 0.68
CA LYS A 20 -6.85 -17.10 -0.79
C LYS A 20 -7.88 -16.12 -1.37
N ARG A 21 -9.07 -16.04 -0.76
CA ARG A 21 -10.14 -15.14 -1.18
C ARG A 21 -9.74 -13.67 -1.02
N GLN A 22 -9.09 -13.30 0.07
CA GLN A 22 -8.57 -11.94 0.28
C GLN A 22 -7.46 -11.61 -0.72
N LEU A 23 -6.59 -12.57 -1.01
CA LEU A 23 -5.53 -12.40 -2.00
C LEU A 23 -6.09 -12.18 -3.42
N GLU A 24 -7.11 -12.95 -3.81
CA GLU A 24 -7.82 -12.77 -5.07
C GLU A 24 -8.47 -11.39 -5.16
N LEU A 25 -9.16 -10.95 -4.10
CA LEU A 25 -9.76 -9.61 -4.03
C LEU A 25 -8.70 -8.49 -4.14
N LEU A 26 -7.53 -8.67 -3.54
CA LEU A 26 -6.43 -7.70 -3.65
C LEU A 26 -5.90 -7.63 -5.08
N ARG A 27 -5.69 -8.79 -5.73
CA ARG A 27 -5.25 -8.88 -7.13
C ARG A 27 -6.26 -8.27 -8.09
N GLU A 28 -7.55 -8.47 -7.85
CA GLU A 28 -8.63 -7.89 -8.64
C GLU A 28 -8.74 -6.37 -8.44
N ARG A 29 -8.59 -5.89 -7.20
CA ARG A 29 -8.69 -4.46 -6.89
C ARG A 29 -7.46 -3.66 -7.37
N TYR A 30 -6.28 -4.26 -7.25
CA TYR A 30 -4.98 -3.69 -7.59
C TYR A 30 -4.24 -4.53 -8.63
N PRO A 31 -4.75 -4.61 -9.88
CA PRO A 31 -4.05 -5.29 -10.95
C PRO A 31 -2.76 -4.53 -11.30
N GLN A 32 -1.82 -5.24 -11.92
CA GLN A 32 -0.60 -4.65 -12.46
C GLN A 32 -0.91 -3.43 -13.35
N GLY A 33 -0.15 -2.36 -13.18
CA GLY A 33 -0.34 -1.09 -13.89
C GLY A 33 -1.30 -0.13 -13.21
N THR A 34 -1.99 -0.53 -12.15
CA THR A 34 -2.83 0.37 -11.34
C THR A 34 -2.00 1.49 -10.73
N THR A 35 -2.44 2.74 -10.91
CA THR A 35 -1.84 3.88 -10.20
C THR A 35 -2.43 3.98 -8.80
N VAL A 36 -1.57 4.01 -7.79
CA VAL A 36 -1.91 4.23 -6.38
C VAL A 36 -1.22 5.50 -5.89
N CYS A 37 -1.81 6.12 -4.88
CA CYS A 37 -1.28 7.27 -4.18
C CYS A 37 -1.08 6.92 -2.71
N LEU A 38 0.10 7.22 -2.19
CA LEU A 38 0.44 7.01 -0.80
C LEU A 38 -0.12 8.13 0.05
N ASP A 39 -0.85 7.81 1.11
CA ASP A 39 -1.33 8.81 2.06
C ASP A 39 -0.37 8.90 3.27
N ALA A 40 0.03 7.75 3.83
CA ALA A 40 1.00 7.71 4.92
C ALA A 40 1.68 6.35 5.01
N MET A 41 2.98 6.37 5.34
CA MET A 41 3.79 5.16 5.57
C MET A 41 4.65 5.34 6.81
N VAL A 42 4.38 4.59 7.88
CA VAL A 42 5.13 4.75 9.14
C VAL A 42 6.54 4.23 8.96
N GLY A 43 7.55 5.01 9.35
CA GLY A 43 8.95 4.57 9.41
C GLY A 43 9.81 4.85 8.17
N GLU A 44 9.26 5.41 7.09
CA GLU A 44 10.02 5.72 5.86
C GLU A 44 9.98 7.21 5.55
N ARG A 45 11.08 7.92 5.82
CA ARG A 45 11.16 9.38 5.60
C ARG A 45 11.12 9.78 4.12
N GLN A 46 11.53 8.87 3.24
CA GLN A 46 11.55 9.05 1.79
C GLN A 46 10.17 8.89 1.12
N MET A 47 9.16 8.48 1.89
CA MET A 47 7.83 8.13 1.42
C MET A 47 6.84 9.21 1.85
N GLU A 48 6.81 10.30 1.09
CA GLU A 48 5.92 11.43 1.36
C GLU A 48 4.46 11.14 0.99
N SER A 49 3.54 11.76 1.73
CA SER A 49 2.11 11.75 1.41
C SER A 49 1.87 12.40 0.05
N GLY A 50 0.96 11.84 -0.74
CA GLY A 50 0.67 12.26 -2.11
C GLY A 50 1.57 11.63 -3.17
N MET A 51 2.57 10.82 -2.77
CA MET A 51 3.45 10.16 -3.73
C MET A 51 2.68 9.13 -4.54
N LYS A 52 2.87 9.14 -5.87
CA LYS A 52 2.24 8.18 -6.76
C LYS A 52 3.18 7.02 -7.07
N GLY A 53 2.57 5.88 -7.31
CA GLY A 53 3.29 4.69 -7.75
C GLY A 53 2.41 3.80 -8.60
N LYS A 54 3.05 2.95 -9.41
CA LYS A 54 2.37 1.95 -10.22
C LYS A 54 2.51 0.57 -9.61
N VAL A 55 1.39 -0.10 -9.41
CA VAL A 55 1.35 -1.49 -8.93
C VAL A 55 2.07 -2.37 -9.95
N SER A 56 3.06 -3.11 -9.47
CA SER A 56 3.77 -4.11 -10.26
C SER A 56 3.07 -5.47 -10.14
N PHE A 57 2.82 -5.95 -8.92
CA PHE A 57 2.11 -7.20 -8.65
C PHE A 57 1.70 -7.29 -7.17
N VAL A 58 0.83 -8.23 -6.82
CA VAL A 58 0.50 -8.57 -5.43
C VAL A 58 1.11 -9.93 -5.11
N ASP A 59 1.95 -9.99 -4.08
CA ASP A 59 2.58 -11.25 -3.64
C ASP A 59 1.58 -12.14 -2.88
N ASP A 60 1.98 -13.37 -2.61
CA ASP A 60 1.18 -14.35 -1.86
C ASP A 60 0.98 -14.01 -0.38
N MET A 61 1.80 -13.10 0.15
CA MET A 61 1.63 -12.52 1.49
C MET A 61 0.59 -11.39 1.51
N GLY A 62 0.00 -11.04 0.36
CA GLY A 62 -0.99 -9.97 0.24
C GLY A 62 -0.40 -8.56 0.29
N GLN A 63 0.91 -8.43 0.06
CA GLN A 63 1.57 -7.14 -0.10
C GLN A 63 1.50 -6.69 -1.56
N ILE A 64 1.25 -5.41 -1.75
CA ILE A 64 1.10 -4.81 -3.07
C ILE A 64 2.44 -4.17 -3.44
N HIS A 65 3.18 -4.80 -4.35
CA HIS A 65 4.46 -4.27 -4.81
C HIS A 65 4.21 -3.10 -5.74
N VAL A 66 4.77 -1.94 -5.41
CA VAL A 66 4.58 -0.69 -6.15
C VAL A 66 5.92 -0.14 -6.59
N LYS A 67 5.98 0.31 -7.84
CA LYS A 67 7.08 1.14 -8.35
C LYS A 67 6.72 2.60 -8.13
N TRP A 68 7.36 3.20 -7.14
CA TRP A 68 7.16 4.60 -6.76
C TRP A 68 7.96 5.54 -7.67
N GLU A 69 7.48 6.78 -7.79
CA GLU A 69 8.12 7.80 -8.63
C GLU A 69 9.51 8.22 -8.13
N ASN A 70 9.79 8.10 -6.83
CA ASN A 70 11.12 8.32 -6.25
C ASN A 70 12.13 7.19 -6.56
N GLY A 71 11.73 6.18 -7.34
CA GLY A 71 12.55 5.00 -7.64
C GLY A 71 12.49 3.92 -6.56
N SER A 72 11.72 4.11 -5.50
CA SER A 72 11.50 3.11 -4.46
C SER A 72 10.65 1.95 -4.99
N GLY A 73 11.01 0.74 -4.56
CA GLY A 73 10.28 -0.50 -4.83
C GLY A 73 9.56 -1.06 -3.60
N LEU A 74 9.19 -0.19 -2.65
CA LEU A 74 8.51 -0.58 -1.42
C LEU A 74 7.11 -1.13 -1.68
N ALA A 75 6.77 -2.23 -1.02
CA ALA A 75 5.42 -2.79 -1.06
C ALA A 75 4.50 -2.10 -0.05
N LEU A 76 3.22 -1.99 -0.39
CA LEU A 76 2.14 -1.55 0.50
C LEU A 76 1.53 -2.74 1.21
N ILE A 77 1.31 -2.59 2.51
CA ILE A 77 0.67 -3.57 3.37
C ILE A 77 -0.74 -3.06 3.71
N PRO A 78 -1.80 -3.69 3.17
CA PRO A 78 -3.17 -3.34 3.51
C PRO A 78 -3.41 -3.41 5.03
N GLY A 79 -3.88 -2.33 5.63
CA GLY A 79 -4.16 -2.24 7.08
C GLY A 79 -3.01 -1.69 7.92
N VAL A 80 -1.78 -1.62 7.37
CA VAL A 80 -0.63 -0.95 8.00
C VAL A 80 -0.33 0.37 7.31
N ASP A 81 -0.27 0.35 5.99
CA ASP A 81 -0.03 1.53 5.17
C ASP A 81 -1.34 2.20 4.77
N GLN A 82 -1.35 3.54 4.68
CA GLN A 82 -2.49 4.31 4.20
C GLN A 82 -2.25 4.71 2.74
N PHE A 83 -3.16 4.32 1.86
CA PHE A 83 -3.07 4.58 0.43
C PHE A 83 -4.45 4.48 -0.23
N HIS A 84 -4.57 5.07 -1.42
CA HIS A 84 -5.77 4.98 -2.25
C HIS A 84 -5.44 4.74 -3.73
N LYS A 85 -6.39 4.16 -4.46
CA LYS A 85 -6.28 3.99 -5.91
C LYS A 85 -6.53 5.33 -6.59
N ALA A 86 -5.64 5.73 -7.50
CA ALA A 86 -5.73 7.00 -8.22
C ALA A 86 -6.62 6.93 -9.47
N SER A 87 -7.30 5.81 -9.72
CA SER A 87 -8.30 5.69 -10.78
C SER A 87 -9.56 6.45 -10.36
N GLU A 88 -9.67 7.69 -10.85
CA GLU A 88 -10.76 8.65 -10.69
C GLU A 88 -10.80 9.46 -9.38
N PRO A 89 -11.18 10.76 -9.45
CA PRO A 89 -11.15 11.68 -8.31
C PRO A 89 -12.36 11.46 -7.39
N ALA A 90 -12.39 10.33 -6.67
CA ALA A 90 -13.44 10.07 -5.67
C ALA A 90 -12.99 10.55 -4.27
N LYS A 91 -13.23 11.85 -4.03
CA LYS A 91 -13.51 12.49 -2.74
C LYS A 91 -12.57 12.19 -1.56
N LYS A 92 -11.85 13.26 -1.17
CA LYS A 92 -11.36 13.52 0.18
C LYS A 92 -12.31 12.95 1.25
N LYS A 93 -11.95 11.85 1.90
CA LYS A 93 -12.50 11.54 3.22
C LYS A 93 -11.61 12.25 4.24
N HIS A 94 -11.85 13.56 4.38
CA HIS A 94 -11.58 14.19 5.65
C HIS A 94 -12.49 13.46 6.66
N ARG A 95 -11.90 12.63 7.50
CA ARG A 95 -12.57 12.17 8.72
C ARG A 95 -12.63 13.40 9.63
N GLU A 96 -13.69 14.19 9.49
CA GLU A 96 -14.09 15.08 10.57
C GLU A 96 -14.46 14.21 11.76
N GLU A 97 -13.59 14.26 12.77
CA GLU A 97 -13.94 13.87 14.13
C GLU A 97 -15.22 14.63 14.51
N PRO A 98 -16.31 13.96 14.92
CA PRO A 98 -17.43 14.67 15.51
C PRO A 98 -16.93 15.24 16.83
N SER A 99 -16.60 16.53 16.84
CA SER A 99 -16.44 17.28 18.08
C SER A 99 -17.70 17.07 18.90
N ARG A 100 -17.54 16.46 20.06
CA ARG A 100 -18.60 16.22 21.03
C ARG A 100 -18.83 17.47 21.87
#